data_AF-A0A838PUN0-F1
#
_entry.id   AF-A0A838PUN0-F1
#
_cell.length_a   1.000
_cell.length_b   1.000
_cell.length_c   1.000
_cell.angle_alpha   90.00
_cell.angle_beta   90.00
_cell.angle_gamma   90.00
#
_symmetry.space_group_name_H-M   'P 1'
#
loop_
_entity.id
_entity.type
_entity.pdbx_description
1 polymer ?
#
loop_
_entity_poly.entity_id
_entity_poly.type
_entity_poly.pdbx_seq_one_letter_code
_entity_poly.pdbx_strand_id
1 'polypeptide(L)'
;MNAGSSLAAAAVLVAPDDFKGTLHAAEVASAVASGLRAGGLDAEELPVADGGGGTMDVLVRARDGERRVATVADPLGRPVEAAYGLLDDGEVGVVEMALASGLWRVAEDERDAWAATTRGTGELIVAAAQAGARTVIVAVGGSATTDGGAGALAALEEAGIEPDGLALEVVCDVRTAWEDAPRVFGPQKGADAGTIARLERRLDELAAAAPRDPRRVA
;
A
#
# COMPACT_ATOMS: atom_id res chain seq x y z
N MET A 1 -6.75 -36.24 -42.62
CA MET A 1 -6.88 -36.37 -41.16
C MET A 1 -5.93 -35.37 -40.57
N ASN A 2 -6.49 -34.26 -40.08
CA ASN A 2 -5.73 -33.06 -39.70
C ASN A 2 -4.94 -33.30 -38.42
N ALA A 3 -3.75 -32.69 -38.38
CA ALA A 3 -2.79 -32.72 -37.31
C ALA A 3 -3.44 -32.45 -35.95
N GLY A 4 -3.27 -33.39 -35.02
CA GLY A 4 -3.41 -33.09 -33.60
C GLY A 4 -2.32 -32.09 -33.24
N SER A 5 -2.71 -30.84 -33.00
CA SER A 5 -1.83 -29.90 -32.32
C SER A 5 -1.64 -30.46 -30.91
N SER A 6 -0.54 -31.19 -30.71
CA SER A 6 0.06 -31.25 -29.39
C SER A 6 0.29 -29.80 -28.99
N LEU A 7 -0.54 -29.29 -28.07
CA LEU A 7 -0.08 -28.24 -27.17
C LEU A 7 1.19 -28.86 -26.55
N ALA A 8 2.37 -28.47 -27.04
CA ALA A 8 3.58 -28.63 -26.24
C ALA A 8 3.21 -28.10 -24.86
N ALA A 9 3.23 -28.97 -23.84
CA ALA A 9 2.51 -28.80 -22.57
C ALA A 9 2.53 -27.34 -22.11
N ALA A 10 1.44 -26.61 -22.40
CA ALA A 10 1.39 -25.19 -22.11
C ALA A 10 1.27 -25.07 -20.60
N ALA A 11 2.28 -24.47 -19.96
CA ALA A 11 2.27 -24.24 -18.52
C ALA A 11 1.05 -23.38 -18.15
N VAL A 12 0.36 -23.76 -17.08
CA VAL A 12 -0.76 -22.99 -16.54
C VAL A 12 -0.19 -21.85 -15.69
N LEU A 13 -0.45 -20.61 -16.09
CA LEU A 13 -0.11 -19.45 -15.27
C LEU A 13 -1.10 -19.34 -14.10
N VAL A 14 -0.58 -19.44 -12.88
CA VAL A 14 -1.32 -19.34 -11.63
C VAL A 14 -1.09 -17.94 -11.06
N ALA A 15 -2.00 -17.02 -11.38
CA ALA A 15 -1.92 -15.61 -10.98
C ALA A 15 -3.07 -15.17 -10.06
N PRO A 16 -3.19 -15.73 -8.85
CA PRO A 16 -4.20 -15.32 -7.88
C PRO A 16 -3.78 -14.07 -7.11
N ASP A 17 -4.78 -13.40 -6.57
CA ASP A 17 -4.62 -12.43 -5.48
C ASP A 17 -4.74 -13.14 -4.12
N ASP A 18 -4.57 -12.38 -3.03
CA ASP A 18 -4.74 -12.85 -1.66
C ASP A 18 -6.18 -13.30 -1.36
N PHE A 19 -6.32 -14.15 -0.34
CA PHE A 19 -7.59 -14.39 0.31
C PHE A 19 -7.57 -13.58 1.60
N LYS A 20 -7.97 -12.31 1.50
CA LYS A 20 -7.94 -11.33 2.59
C LYS A 20 -8.22 -11.92 3.97
N GLY A 21 -7.24 -11.80 4.86
CA GLY A 21 -7.31 -12.29 6.24
C GLY A 21 -7.15 -13.81 6.42
N THR A 22 -6.83 -14.55 5.35
CA THR A 22 -6.69 -16.02 5.37
C THR A 22 -5.36 -16.48 4.77
N LEU A 23 -5.09 -16.19 3.49
CA LEU A 23 -3.87 -16.63 2.78
C LEU A 23 -3.30 -15.47 1.96
N HIS A 24 -1.98 -15.33 1.96
CA HIS A 24 -1.27 -14.44 1.06
C HIS A 24 -1.32 -14.96 -0.39
N ALA A 25 -1.25 -14.06 -1.37
CA ALA A 25 -1.29 -14.42 -2.79
C ALA A 25 -0.27 -15.53 -3.17
N ALA A 26 0.93 -15.48 -2.58
CA ALA A 26 1.96 -16.51 -2.75
C ALA A 26 1.54 -17.90 -2.25
N GLU A 27 0.79 -17.97 -1.15
CA GLU A 27 0.29 -19.22 -0.57
C GLU A 27 -0.84 -19.79 -1.43
N VAL A 28 -1.75 -18.92 -1.90
CA VAL A 28 -2.81 -19.31 -2.85
C VAL A 28 -2.19 -19.85 -4.13
N ALA A 29 -1.19 -19.16 -4.68
CA ALA A 29 -0.50 -19.58 -5.91
C ALA A 29 0.18 -20.94 -5.73
N SER A 30 0.90 -21.14 -4.63
CA SER A 30 1.56 -22.41 -4.31
C SER A 30 0.56 -23.56 -4.15
N ALA A 31 -0.55 -23.34 -3.46
CA ALA A 31 -1.58 -24.35 -3.26
C ALA A 31 -2.24 -24.79 -4.59
N VAL A 32 -2.59 -23.83 -5.45
CA VAL A 32 -3.18 -24.10 -6.76
C VAL A 32 -2.17 -24.80 -7.68
N ALA A 33 -0.93 -24.31 -7.75
CA ALA A 33 0.13 -24.90 -8.56
C ALA A 33 0.46 -26.33 -8.12
N SER A 34 0.47 -26.60 -6.81
CA SER A 34 0.65 -27.96 -6.26
C SER A 34 -0.45 -28.91 -6.73
N GLY A 35 -1.72 -28.49 -6.69
CA GLY A 35 -2.85 -29.27 -7.20
C GLY A 35 -2.78 -29.55 -8.70
N LEU A 36 -2.39 -28.55 -9.50
CA LEU A 36 -2.21 -28.70 -10.96
C LEU A 36 -1.09 -29.68 -11.29
N ARG A 37 0.06 -29.56 -10.61
CA ARG A 37 1.21 -30.47 -10.77
C ARG A 37 0.86 -31.90 -10.38
N ALA A 38 0.10 -32.09 -9.30
CA ALA A 38 -0.41 -33.41 -8.91
C ALA A 38 -1.36 -34.02 -9.95
N GLY A 39 -2.08 -33.18 -10.70
CA GLY A 39 -2.94 -33.57 -11.83
C GLY A 39 -2.21 -33.80 -13.15
N GLY A 40 -0.87 -33.66 -13.18
CA GLY A 40 -0.06 -33.85 -14.39
C GLY A 40 0.01 -32.63 -15.32
N LEU A 41 -0.35 -31.44 -14.83
CA LEU A 41 -0.21 -30.18 -15.56
C LEU A 41 1.00 -29.41 -15.05
N ASP A 42 1.75 -28.79 -15.95
CA ASP A 42 2.79 -27.84 -15.56
C ASP A 42 2.15 -26.51 -15.10
N ALA A 43 2.77 -25.84 -14.14
CA ALA A 43 2.22 -24.64 -13.53
C ALA A 43 3.32 -23.63 -13.16
N GLU A 44 3.13 -22.38 -13.59
CA GLU A 44 4.00 -21.24 -13.29
C GLU A 44 3.26 -20.31 -12.31
N GLU A 45 3.91 -19.96 -11.21
CA GLU A 45 3.32 -19.14 -10.15
C GLU A 45 3.64 -17.66 -10.39
N LEU A 46 2.61 -16.83 -10.52
CA LEU A 46 2.75 -15.38 -10.66
C LEU A 46 1.69 -14.67 -9.79
N PRO A 47 1.81 -14.72 -8.45
CA PRO A 47 0.87 -14.03 -7.57
C PRO A 47 0.78 -12.55 -7.93
N VAL A 48 -0.41 -11.98 -7.81
CA VAL A 48 -0.69 -10.57 -8.10
C VAL A 48 -1.21 -9.87 -6.85
N ALA A 49 -1.27 -8.54 -6.90
CA ALA A 49 -1.88 -7.70 -5.88
C ALA A 49 -2.51 -6.47 -6.53
N ASP A 50 -3.50 -5.88 -5.87
CA ASP A 50 -4.31 -4.76 -6.38
C ASP A 50 -3.93 -3.37 -5.80
N GLY A 51 -2.85 -3.30 -5.01
CA GLY A 51 -2.49 -2.10 -4.25
C GLY A 51 -2.87 -2.15 -2.77
N GLY A 52 -3.51 -3.23 -2.34
CA GLY A 52 -3.70 -3.59 -0.94
C GLY A 52 -2.45 -4.14 -0.25
N GLY A 53 -2.65 -4.75 0.92
CA GLY A 53 -1.57 -5.39 1.68
C GLY A 53 -0.97 -6.58 0.92
N GLY A 54 0.35 -6.75 0.97
CA GLY A 54 1.06 -7.81 0.26
C GLY A 54 1.54 -7.42 -1.15
N THR A 55 1.20 -6.22 -1.64
CA THR A 55 1.69 -5.68 -2.92
C THR A 55 3.22 -5.62 -2.99
N MET A 56 3.88 -5.19 -1.91
CA MET A 56 5.33 -5.17 -1.79
C MET A 56 5.92 -6.56 -1.91
N ASP A 57 5.37 -7.55 -1.20
CA ASP A 57 5.88 -8.92 -1.23
C ASP A 57 5.76 -9.53 -2.63
N VAL A 58 4.65 -9.26 -3.33
CA VAL A 58 4.46 -9.65 -4.73
C VAL A 58 5.50 -9.01 -5.65
N LEU A 59 5.68 -7.69 -5.56
CA LEU A 59 6.61 -6.96 -6.43
C LEU A 59 8.09 -7.33 -6.16
N VAL A 60 8.47 -7.43 -4.88
CA VAL A 60 9.80 -7.85 -4.46
C VAL A 60 10.11 -9.26 -4.97
N ARG A 61 9.18 -10.21 -4.83
CA ARG A 61 9.35 -11.57 -5.35
C ARG A 61 9.44 -11.59 -6.88
N ALA A 62 8.60 -10.83 -7.58
CA ALA A 62 8.54 -10.85 -9.04
C ALA A 62 9.74 -10.18 -9.72
N ARG A 63 10.49 -9.33 -9.01
CA ARG A 63 11.59 -8.52 -9.54
C ARG A 63 12.93 -8.78 -8.85
N ASP A 64 13.03 -9.88 -8.09
CA ASP A 64 14.21 -10.21 -7.29
C ASP A 64 14.70 -9.03 -6.42
N GLY A 65 13.75 -8.29 -5.85
CA GLY A 65 14.00 -7.11 -5.04
C GLY A 65 14.52 -7.42 -3.64
N GLU A 66 14.88 -6.36 -2.93
CA GLU A 66 15.33 -6.41 -1.53
C GLU A 66 14.24 -5.86 -0.60
N ARG A 67 14.00 -6.53 0.52
CA ARG A 67 13.20 -6.00 1.62
C ARG A 67 14.10 -5.39 2.68
N ARG A 68 13.83 -4.14 3.04
CA ARG A 68 14.51 -3.42 4.13
C ARG A 68 13.51 -3.04 5.22
N VAL A 69 14.04 -2.62 6.38
CA VAL A 69 13.27 -2.22 7.55
C VAL A 69 13.75 -0.85 8.01
N ALA A 70 12.81 -0.01 8.45
CA ALA A 70 13.07 1.26 9.11
C ALA A 70 12.23 1.37 10.39
N THR A 71 12.74 2.11 11.38
CA THR A 71 11.94 2.54 12.53
C THR A 71 11.16 3.79 12.15
N VAL A 72 9.84 3.72 12.23
CA VAL A 72 8.91 4.79 11.83
C VAL A 72 7.81 4.97 12.88
N ALA A 73 7.06 6.05 12.78
CA ALA A 73 5.88 6.31 13.61
C ALA A 73 4.69 5.44 13.18
N ASP A 74 4.05 4.78 14.12
CA ASP A 74 2.74 4.17 13.90
C ASP A 74 1.63 5.25 13.82
N PRO A 75 0.35 4.88 13.58
CA PRO A 75 -0.72 5.87 13.51
C PRO A 75 -0.82 6.80 14.71
N LEU A 76 -0.44 6.35 15.91
CA LEU A 76 -0.54 7.12 17.16
C LEU A 76 0.80 7.77 17.56
N GLY A 77 1.80 7.74 16.68
CA GLY A 77 3.11 8.36 16.90
C GLY A 77 4.11 7.49 17.69
N ARG A 78 3.79 6.23 17.96
CA ARG A 78 4.68 5.30 18.67
C ARG A 78 5.72 4.74 17.69
N PRO A 79 6.98 4.54 18.09
CA PRO A 79 7.99 3.95 17.19
C PRO A 79 7.69 2.47 16.93
N VAL A 80 7.70 2.07 15.66
CA VAL A 80 7.54 0.70 15.20
C VAL A 80 8.53 0.37 14.09
N GLU A 81 8.90 -0.90 13.97
CA GLU A 81 9.59 -1.38 12.77
C GLU A 81 8.57 -1.63 11.65
N ALA A 82 8.87 -1.08 10.48
CA ALA A 82 8.08 -1.26 9.27
C ALA A 82 9.01 -1.52 8.08
N ALA A 83 8.54 -2.36 7.15
CA ALA A 83 9.33 -2.73 5.99
C ALA A 83 8.97 -1.90 4.75
N TYR A 84 9.94 -1.82 3.84
CA TYR A 84 9.78 -1.30 2.49
C TYR A 84 10.61 -2.15 1.52
N GLY A 85 10.20 -2.15 0.25
CA GLY A 85 10.89 -2.86 -0.83
C GLY A 85 11.80 -1.95 -1.62
N LEU A 86 12.84 -2.52 -2.21
CA LEU A 86 13.71 -1.91 -3.21
C LEU A 86 13.82 -2.84 -4.41
N LEU A 87 13.50 -2.33 -5.59
CA LEU A 87 13.54 -3.05 -6.86
C LEU A 87 14.55 -2.36 -7.79
N ASP A 88 14.87 -3.03 -8.90
CA ASP A 88 15.67 -2.48 -10.00
C ASP A 88 16.97 -1.84 -9.50
N ASP A 89 17.78 -2.61 -8.76
CA ASP A 89 19.04 -2.16 -8.14
C ASP A 89 18.90 -0.97 -7.16
N GLY A 90 17.72 -0.82 -6.55
CA GLY A 90 17.42 0.23 -5.58
C GLY A 90 16.80 1.49 -6.18
N GLU A 91 16.56 1.50 -7.50
CA GLU A 91 16.01 2.67 -8.20
C GLU A 91 14.50 2.88 -7.95
N VAL A 92 13.79 1.81 -7.57
CA VAL A 92 12.36 1.84 -7.28
C VAL A 92 12.09 1.37 -5.85
N GLY A 93 11.53 2.25 -5.03
CA GLY A 93 11.02 1.91 -3.71
C GLY A 93 9.59 1.39 -3.77
N VAL A 94 9.22 0.47 -2.87
CA VAL A 94 7.83 0.03 -2.69
C VAL A 94 7.46 0.19 -1.22
N VAL A 95 6.43 1.00 -0.96
CA VAL A 95 5.93 1.29 0.39
C VAL A 95 4.47 0.84 0.48
N GLU A 96 4.18 -0.02 1.45
CA GLU A 96 2.80 -0.30 1.85
C GLU A 96 2.45 0.56 3.06
N MET A 97 1.48 1.46 2.90
CA MET A 97 1.12 2.36 3.99
C MET A 97 0.61 1.59 5.22
N ALA A 98 -0.04 0.45 5.02
CA ALA A 98 -0.50 -0.40 6.12
C ALA A 98 0.64 -0.87 7.03
N LEU A 99 1.86 -0.98 6.49
CA LEU A 99 3.03 -1.38 7.28
C LEU A 99 3.52 -0.30 8.22
N ALA A 100 3.19 0.98 8.04
CA ALA A 100 3.50 2.04 9.01
C ALA A 100 2.23 2.58 9.68
N SER A 101 1.24 2.92 8.87
CA SER A 101 0.03 3.63 9.25
C SER A 101 -1.25 2.77 9.17
N GLY A 102 -1.13 1.44 9.28
CA GLY A 102 -2.24 0.50 9.11
C GLY A 102 -3.19 0.38 10.31
N LEU A 103 -4.47 0.08 10.01
CA LEU A 103 -5.52 -0.13 11.03
C LEU A 103 -5.21 -1.32 11.94
N TRP A 104 -4.51 -2.35 11.43
CA TRP A 104 -4.12 -3.53 12.19
C TRP A 104 -3.05 -3.24 13.26
N ARG A 105 -2.36 -2.09 13.20
CA ARG A 105 -1.38 -1.65 14.20
C ARG A 105 -2.01 -1.01 15.43
N VAL A 106 -3.32 -0.74 15.39
CA VAL A 106 -4.04 -0.03 16.45
C VAL A 106 -5.10 -0.96 17.04
N ALA A 107 -5.07 -1.15 18.35
CA ALA A 107 -6.11 -1.92 19.04
C ALA A 107 -7.47 -1.25 18.83
N GLU A 108 -8.55 -2.03 18.83
CA GLU A 108 -9.88 -1.52 18.48
C GLU A 108 -10.34 -0.36 19.40
N ASP A 109 -10.00 -0.44 20.68
CA ASP A 109 -10.26 0.57 21.70
C ASP A 109 -9.29 1.77 21.68
N GLU A 110 -8.19 1.67 20.93
CA GLU A 110 -7.23 2.75 20.71
C GLU A 110 -7.48 3.52 19.39
N ARG A 111 -8.45 3.10 18.58
CA ARG A 111 -8.72 3.72 17.27
C ARG A 111 -9.21 5.15 17.43
N ASP A 112 -8.37 6.09 16.98
CA ASP A 112 -8.68 7.52 16.94
C ASP A 112 -8.40 8.08 15.53
N ALA A 113 -9.45 8.14 14.70
CA ALA A 113 -9.36 8.67 13.34
C ALA A 113 -8.94 10.16 13.26
N TRP A 114 -9.08 10.92 14.35
CA TRP A 114 -8.69 12.33 14.40
C TRP A 114 -7.20 12.52 14.71
N ALA A 115 -6.69 11.73 15.66
CA ALA A 115 -5.28 11.76 16.06
C ALA A 115 -4.37 10.97 15.11
N ALA A 116 -4.89 9.93 14.46
CA ALA A 116 -4.11 9.04 13.62
C ALA A 116 -3.38 9.77 12.47
N THR A 117 -2.07 9.55 12.33
CA THR A 117 -1.21 10.24 11.35
C THR A 117 -0.55 9.32 10.33
N THR A 118 -0.37 9.83 9.11
CA THR A 118 0.39 9.19 8.02
C THR A 118 1.91 9.39 8.12
N ARG A 119 2.42 10.00 9.21
CA ARG A 119 3.85 10.31 9.38
C ARG A 119 4.78 9.13 9.07
N GLY A 120 4.52 7.94 9.62
CA GLY A 120 5.36 6.78 9.35
C GLY A 120 5.34 6.30 7.90
N THR A 121 4.25 6.53 7.17
CA THR A 121 4.23 6.26 5.71
C THR A 121 5.20 7.21 4.99
N GLY A 122 5.21 8.49 5.36
CA GLY A 122 6.20 9.44 4.85
C GLY A 122 7.63 9.07 5.23
N GLU A 123 7.87 8.61 6.46
CA GLU A 123 9.18 8.14 6.91
C GLU A 123 9.66 6.90 6.13
N LEU A 124 8.76 6.00 5.73
CA LEU A 124 9.10 4.89 4.82
C LEU A 124 9.44 5.36 3.41
N ILE A 125 8.71 6.34 2.86
CA ILE A 125 9.03 6.95 1.57
C ILE A 125 10.41 7.61 1.62
N VAL A 126 10.70 8.35 2.69
CA VAL A 126 12.02 8.95 2.95
C VAL A 126 13.10 7.88 3.03
N ALA A 127 12.87 6.79 3.75
CA ALA A 127 13.83 5.70 3.86
C ALA A 127 14.15 5.06 2.49
N ALA A 128 13.13 4.87 1.65
CA ALA A 128 13.32 4.37 0.28
C ALA A 128 14.13 5.37 -0.59
N ALA A 129 13.79 6.66 -0.52
CA ALA A 129 14.51 7.70 -1.25
C ALA A 129 15.98 7.81 -0.81
N GLN A 130 16.25 7.77 0.50
CA GLN A 130 17.61 7.78 1.06
C GLN A 130 18.40 6.51 0.68
N ALA A 131 17.72 5.41 0.39
CA ALA A 131 18.33 4.19 -0.11
C ALA A 131 18.67 4.24 -1.62
N GLY A 132 18.30 5.32 -2.32
CA GLY A 132 18.62 5.55 -3.74
C GLY A 132 17.41 5.56 -4.67
N ALA A 133 16.20 5.28 -4.17
CA ALA A 133 15.02 5.22 -5.01
C ALA A 133 14.70 6.59 -5.63
N ARG A 134 14.50 6.60 -6.95
CA ARG A 134 14.02 7.79 -7.70
C ARG A 134 12.51 7.78 -7.91
N THR A 135 11.93 6.58 -7.85
CA THR A 135 10.47 6.37 -7.87
C THR A 135 10.07 5.57 -6.65
N VAL A 136 8.97 5.92 -6.01
CA VAL A 136 8.37 5.12 -4.94
C VAL A 136 6.94 4.77 -5.30
N ILE A 137 6.66 3.48 -5.42
CA ILE A 137 5.31 2.92 -5.51
C ILE A 137 4.73 2.90 -4.10
N VAL A 138 3.57 3.52 -3.91
CA VAL A 138 2.89 3.62 -2.61
C VAL A 138 1.53 2.92 -2.70
N ALA A 139 1.42 1.78 -2.03
CA ALA A 139 0.18 1.02 -1.85
C ALA A 139 -0.60 1.60 -0.65
N VAL A 140 -1.79 2.17 -0.90
CA VAL A 140 -2.54 2.97 0.09
C VAL A 140 -3.73 2.26 0.76
N GLY A 141 -3.76 0.93 0.72
CA GLY A 141 -4.78 0.13 1.40
C GLY A 141 -4.62 0.04 2.93
N GLY A 142 -5.73 -0.20 3.64
CA GLY A 142 -5.71 -0.68 5.03
C GLY A 142 -5.30 0.34 6.12
N SER A 143 -5.40 1.64 5.84
CA SER A 143 -4.98 2.71 6.77
C SER A 143 -5.84 2.86 8.03
N ALA A 144 -5.20 3.31 9.11
CA ALA A 144 -5.86 3.80 10.33
C ALA A 144 -6.20 5.31 10.26
N THR A 145 -5.72 6.00 9.24
CA THR A 145 -5.55 7.46 9.21
C THR A 145 -6.60 8.16 8.34
N THR A 146 -6.96 9.38 8.71
CA THR A 146 -7.81 10.28 7.88
C THR A 146 -7.27 11.72 7.92
N ASP A 147 -5.95 11.87 7.95
CA ASP A 147 -5.25 13.17 8.04
C ASP A 147 -5.00 13.81 6.67
N GLY A 148 -5.57 13.26 5.60
CA GLY A 148 -5.41 13.76 4.22
C GLY A 148 -4.01 13.57 3.64
N GLY A 149 -3.15 12.79 4.28
CA GLY A 149 -1.74 12.64 3.89
C GLY A 149 -0.81 13.71 4.47
N ALA A 150 -1.33 14.60 5.33
CA ALA A 150 -0.55 15.70 5.89
C ALA A 150 0.68 15.24 6.68
N GLY A 151 0.57 14.14 7.45
CA GLY A 151 1.70 13.58 8.18
C GLY A 151 2.80 13.06 7.27
N ALA A 152 2.45 12.40 6.17
CA ALA A 152 3.42 11.93 5.18
C ALA A 152 4.13 13.09 4.49
N LEU A 153 3.38 14.11 4.03
CA LEU A 153 3.96 15.30 3.41
C LEU A 153 4.94 16.02 4.35
N ALA A 154 4.57 16.20 5.62
CA ALA A 154 5.45 16.79 6.61
C ALA A 154 6.77 16.02 6.78
N ALA A 155 6.73 14.68 6.77
CA ALA A 155 7.94 13.86 6.86
C ALA A 155 8.86 14.02 5.62
N LEU A 156 8.27 14.15 4.42
CA LEU A 156 9.03 14.41 3.19
C LEU A 156 9.67 15.80 3.23
N GLU A 157 8.92 16.83 3.63
CA GLU A 157 9.41 18.20 3.77
C GLU A 157 10.52 18.32 4.81
N GLU A 158 10.35 17.69 5.99
CA GLU A 158 11.37 17.63 7.05
C GLU A 158 12.68 16.96 6.56
N ALA A 159 12.57 16.01 5.62
CA ALA A 159 13.71 15.35 4.99
C ALA A 159 14.32 16.12 3.82
N GLY A 160 13.73 17.27 3.43
CA GLY A 160 14.18 18.08 2.29
C GLY A 160 13.86 17.46 0.94
N ILE A 161 12.84 16.60 0.85
CA ILE A 161 12.37 16.05 -0.41
C ILE A 161 11.39 17.03 -1.06
N GLU A 162 11.86 17.71 -2.10
CA GLU A 162 11.04 18.61 -2.90
C GLU A 162 10.02 17.85 -3.77
N PRO A 163 8.87 18.44 -4.16
CA PRO A 163 7.83 17.77 -4.95
C PRO A 163 8.30 17.10 -6.25
N ASP A 164 9.31 17.68 -6.92
CA ASP A 164 9.89 17.13 -8.16
C ASP A 164 11.14 16.26 -7.92
N GLY A 165 11.57 16.13 -6.66
CA GLY A 165 12.76 15.38 -6.26
C GLY A 165 12.56 13.86 -6.17
N LEU A 166 11.31 13.40 -6.15
CA LEU A 166 10.96 11.99 -6.03
C LEU A 166 9.65 11.70 -6.76
N ALA A 167 9.65 10.75 -7.70
CA ALA A 167 8.42 10.33 -8.36
C ALA A 167 7.61 9.42 -7.44
N LEU A 168 6.34 9.74 -7.20
CA LEU A 168 5.42 8.91 -6.42
C LEU A 168 4.37 8.29 -7.33
N GLU A 169 4.27 6.97 -7.32
CA GLU A 169 3.21 6.22 -8.01
C GLU A 169 2.27 5.61 -6.96
N VAL A 170 1.06 6.15 -6.84
CA VAL A 170 0.10 5.70 -5.84
C VAL A 170 -0.81 4.64 -6.43
N VAL A 171 -0.82 3.44 -5.84
CA VAL A 171 -1.70 2.34 -6.24
C VAL A 171 -2.95 2.37 -5.37
N CYS A 172 -4.10 2.59 -6.00
CA CYS A 172 -5.39 2.77 -5.33
C CYS A 172 -6.47 1.90 -6.00
N ASP A 173 -7.23 1.18 -5.19
CA ASP A 173 -8.29 0.24 -5.59
C ASP A 173 -9.70 0.84 -5.52
N VAL A 174 -9.84 2.08 -5.02
CA VAL A 174 -11.12 2.78 -4.86
C VAL A 174 -11.18 4.09 -5.66
N ARG A 175 -12.41 4.51 -5.97
CA ARG A 175 -12.71 5.81 -6.63
C ARG A 175 -13.33 6.83 -5.69
N THR A 176 -13.19 6.62 -4.38
CA THR A 176 -13.72 7.55 -3.38
C THR A 176 -12.97 8.87 -3.49
N ALA A 177 -13.68 9.96 -3.72
CA ALA A 177 -13.08 11.29 -3.75
C ALA A 177 -12.39 11.59 -2.41
N TRP A 178 -11.30 12.34 -2.46
CA TRP A 178 -10.46 12.61 -1.30
C TRP A 178 -11.26 13.23 -0.13
N GLU A 179 -12.17 14.16 -0.42
CA GLU A 179 -13.04 14.82 0.58
C GLU A 179 -14.12 13.89 1.18
N ASP A 180 -14.47 12.81 0.49
CA ASP A 180 -15.47 11.83 0.95
C ASP A 180 -14.86 10.77 1.88
N ALA A 181 -13.52 10.67 1.94
CA ALA A 181 -12.82 9.66 2.72
C ALA A 181 -13.23 9.61 4.21
N PRO A 182 -13.45 10.74 4.92
CA PRO A 182 -13.93 10.71 6.31
C PRO A 182 -15.28 10.03 6.46
N ARG A 183 -16.21 10.28 5.54
CA ARG A 183 -17.56 9.71 5.58
C ARG A 183 -17.57 8.22 5.21
N VAL A 184 -16.79 7.84 4.22
CA VAL A 184 -16.77 6.46 3.70
C VAL A 184 -15.92 5.53 4.57
N PHE A 185 -14.74 5.98 5.00
CA PHE A 185 -13.76 5.14 5.69
C PHE A 185 -13.50 5.54 7.15
N GLY A 186 -13.98 6.71 7.61
CA GLY A 186 -13.81 7.13 9.01
C GLY A 186 -14.46 6.21 10.04
N PRO A 187 -15.69 5.68 9.83
CA PRO A 187 -16.37 4.85 10.84
C PRO A 187 -15.56 3.62 11.27
N GLN A 188 -14.95 2.88 10.33
CA GLN A 188 -14.11 1.72 10.66
C GLN A 188 -12.80 2.09 11.39
N LYS A 189 -12.41 3.37 11.36
CA LYS A 189 -11.24 3.94 12.02
C LYS A 189 -11.59 4.59 13.38
N GLY A 190 -12.82 4.41 13.87
CA GLY A 190 -13.28 4.95 15.16
C GLY A 190 -13.92 6.34 15.09
N ALA A 191 -14.22 6.86 13.88
CA ALA A 191 -14.89 8.17 13.77
C ALA A 191 -16.40 8.06 13.97
N ASP A 192 -16.93 8.78 14.96
CA ASP A 192 -18.37 9.06 15.08
C ASP A 192 -18.79 10.23 14.17
N ALA A 193 -20.09 10.53 14.12
CA ALA A 193 -20.62 11.61 13.27
C ALA A 193 -20.00 12.99 13.57
N GLY A 194 -19.70 13.27 14.84
CA GLY A 194 -19.05 14.53 15.24
C GLY A 194 -17.60 14.60 14.75
N THR A 195 -16.88 13.49 14.84
CA THR A 195 -15.50 13.34 14.37
C THR A 195 -15.42 13.42 12.85
N ILE A 196 -16.36 12.79 12.13
CA ILE A 196 -16.45 12.89 10.67
C ILE A 196 -16.60 14.35 10.24
N ALA A 197 -17.53 15.10 10.84
CA ALA A 197 -17.71 16.51 10.50
C ALA A 197 -16.47 17.37 10.78
N ARG A 198 -15.65 17.00 11.78
CA ARG A 198 -14.35 17.67 12.05
C ARG A 198 -13.30 17.31 11.02
N LEU A 199 -13.24 16.05 10.61
CA LEU A 199 -12.32 15.56 9.59
C LEU A 199 -12.62 16.18 8.22
N GLU A 200 -13.89 16.27 7.82
CA GLU A 200 -14.29 16.96 6.58
C GLU A 200 -13.79 18.41 6.56
N ARG A 201 -13.97 19.15 7.67
CA ARG A 201 -13.42 20.51 7.77
C ARG A 201 -11.89 20.56 7.68
N ARG A 202 -11.18 19.63 8.32
CA ARG A 202 -9.72 19.53 8.20
C ARG A 202 -9.30 19.31 6.75
N LEU A 203 -9.99 18.43 6.04
CA LEU A 203 -9.70 18.17 4.62
C LEU A 203 -10.01 19.41 3.77
N ASP A 204 -11.10 20.12 4.00
CA ASP A 204 -11.38 21.37 3.29
C ASP A 204 -10.29 22.44 3.51
N GLU A 205 -9.80 22.58 4.74
CA GLU A 205 -8.70 23.49 5.08
C GLU A 205 -7.39 23.09 4.38
N LEU A 206 -7.05 21.79 4.37
CA LEU A 206 -5.89 21.27 3.67
C LEU A 206 -6.00 21.48 2.14
N ALA A 207 -7.17 21.24 1.56
CA ALA A 207 -7.42 21.48 0.13
C ALA A 207 -7.27 22.95 -0.25
N ALA A 208 -7.75 23.86 0.61
CA ALA A 208 -7.64 25.30 0.38
C ALA A 208 -6.19 25.81 0.47
N ALA A 209 -5.33 25.14 1.25
CA ALA A 209 -3.92 25.47 1.39
C ALA A 209 -3.03 24.77 0.35
N ALA A 210 -3.52 23.71 -0.30
CA ALA A 210 -2.74 22.92 -1.24
C ALA A 210 -2.39 23.71 -2.52
N PRO A 211 -1.19 23.52 -3.10
CA PRO A 211 -0.82 24.13 -4.39
C PRO A 211 -1.78 23.74 -5.53
N ARG A 212 -2.41 22.58 -5.40
CA ARG A 212 -3.44 22.06 -6.30
C ARG A 212 -4.57 21.46 -5.46
N ASP A 213 -5.81 21.86 -5.75
CA ASP A 213 -6.98 21.35 -5.04
C ASP A 213 -7.13 19.83 -5.28
N PRO A 214 -7.03 18.98 -4.23
CA PRO A 214 -7.14 17.53 -4.37
C PRO A 214 -8.60 17.06 -4.46
N ARG A 215 -9.58 17.94 -4.25
CA ARG A 215 -10.99 17.56 -4.24
C ARG A 215 -11.48 17.19 -5.62
N ARG A 216 -12.45 16.27 -5.66
CA ARG A 216 -13.08 15.76 -6.90
C ARG A 216 -12.10 15.08 -7.88
N VAL A 217 -10.88 14.81 -7.44
CA VAL A 217 -9.97 13.90 -8.12
C VAL A 217 -10.40 12.48 -7.71
N ALA A 218 -10.75 11.66 -8.69
CA ALA A 218 -11.25 10.29 -8.50
C ALA A 218 -10.53 9.33 -9.45
#